data_AF-A0A315VWV5-F1
#
_entry.id   AF-A0A315VWV5-F1
#
_cell.length_a   1.000
_cell.length_b   1.000
_cell.length_c   1.000
_cell.angle_alpha   90.00
_cell.angle_beta   90.00
_cell.angle_gamma   90.00
#
_symmetry.space_group_name_H-M   'P 1'
#
loop_
_entity.id
_entity.type
_entity.pdbx_description
1 polymer ?
#
loop_
_entity_poly.entity_id
_entity_poly.type
_entity_poly.pdbx_seq_one_letter_code
_entity_poly.pdbx_strand_id
1 'polypeptide(L)'
;MKLVVFFVAVSVAVMVAMIFQTLRQELSLRNLRARVLESSAEVKRREDSIMDMKNKIQKLKSTVDDVNVKLEDLKKEKAEKEKAVQEAETTDHEAAKNKAQEEIGSLKKQILEREKTICAHADMTKEDARKLCGESAPPQ
;
A
#
# COMPACT_ATOMS: atom_id res chain seq x y z
N MET A 1 -14.10 36.89 93.42
CA MET A 1 -12.86 36.91 92.60
C MET A 1 -12.61 35.62 91.82
N LYS A 2 -12.75 34.42 92.40
CA LYS A 2 -12.49 33.12 91.72
C LYS A 2 -13.30 32.90 90.42
N LEU A 3 -14.58 33.27 90.39
CA LEU A 3 -15.44 33.17 89.19
C LEU A 3 -14.96 34.05 88.03
N VAL A 4 -14.49 35.26 88.31
CA VAL A 4 -13.99 36.19 87.28
C VAL A 4 -12.73 35.63 86.62
N VAL A 5 -11.83 35.06 87.41
CA VAL A 5 -10.61 34.40 86.91
C VAL A 5 -10.96 33.22 86.00
N PHE A 6 -11.98 32.43 86.36
CA PHE A 6 -12.45 31.32 85.54
C PHE A 6 -13.01 31.79 84.18
N PHE A 7 -13.86 32.81 84.15
CA PHE A 7 -14.40 33.35 82.90
C PHE A 7 -13.31 33.90 81.96
N VAL A 8 -12.30 34.57 82.51
CA VAL A 8 -11.15 35.06 81.72
C VAL A 8 -10.35 33.90 81.14
N ALA A 9 -10.06 32.86 81.94
CA ALA A 9 -9.32 31.70 81.48
C ALA A 9 -10.06 30.94 80.36
N VAL A 10 -11.39 30.77 80.49
CA VAL A 10 -12.22 30.13 79.46
C VAL A 10 -12.23 30.94 78.16
N SER A 11 -12.34 32.27 78.25
CA SER A 11 -12.31 33.15 77.07
C SER A 11 -11.00 33.04 76.28
N VAL A 12 -9.87 33.04 76.99
CA VAL A 12 -8.54 32.86 76.36
C VAL A 12 -8.41 31.49 75.72
N ALA A 13 -8.86 30.43 76.40
CA ALA A 13 -8.81 29.07 75.85
C ALA A 13 -9.62 28.94 74.55
N VAL A 14 -10.79 29.58 74.47
CA VAL A 14 -11.61 29.61 73.25
C VAL A 14 -10.89 30.35 72.11
N MET A 15 -10.26 31.50 72.37
CA MET A 15 -9.49 32.20 71.35
C MET A 15 -8.30 31.38 70.83
N VAL A 16 -7.56 30.71 71.70
CA VAL A 16 -6.43 29.85 71.31
C VAL A 16 -6.92 28.68 70.45
N ALA A 17 -8.05 28.06 70.81
CA ALA A 17 -8.65 26.99 70.02
C ALA A 17 -9.08 27.45 68.62
N MET A 18 -9.68 28.65 68.51
CA MET A 18 -10.05 29.24 67.21
C MET A 18 -8.80 29.50 66.35
N ILE A 19 -7.75 30.09 66.91
CA ILE A 19 -6.49 30.33 66.19
C ILE A 19 -5.89 29.01 65.70
N PHE A 20 -5.87 27.97 66.54
CA PHE A 20 -5.36 26.65 66.16
C PHE A 20 -6.18 26.01 65.02
N GLN A 21 -7.50 26.15 65.06
CA GLN A 21 -8.38 25.69 63.97
C GLN A 21 -8.10 26.44 62.66
N THR A 22 -7.95 27.77 62.72
CA THR A 22 -7.62 28.61 61.55
C THR A 22 -6.25 28.24 60.96
N LEU A 23 -5.24 28.02 61.80
CA LEU A 23 -3.91 27.61 61.35
C LEU A 23 -3.92 26.22 60.68
N ARG A 24 -4.69 25.27 61.21
CA ARG A 24 -4.88 23.95 60.58
C ARG A 24 -5.57 24.03 59.22
N GLN A 25 -6.60 24.87 59.10
CA GLN A 25 -7.29 25.11 57.82
C GLN A 25 -6.37 25.76 56.78
N GLU A 26 -5.54 26.72 57.19
CA GLU A 26 -4.56 27.32 56.28
C GLU A 26 -3.53 26.29 55.79
N LEU A 27 -3.05 25.41 56.67
CA LEU A 27 -2.06 24.40 56.30
C LEU A 27 -2.65 23.39 55.31
N SER A 28 -3.88 22.94 55.53
CA SER A 28 -4.56 22.02 54.61
C SER A 28 -4.86 22.69 53.26
N LEU A 29 -5.22 23.96 53.27
CA LEU A 29 -5.44 24.75 52.05
C LEU A 29 -4.15 24.93 51.25
N ARG A 30 -3.02 25.21 51.91
CA ARG A 30 -1.70 25.33 51.25
C ARG A 30 -1.27 24.00 50.62
N ASN A 31 -1.45 22.88 51.33
CA ASN A 31 -1.14 21.56 50.80
C ASN A 31 -2.05 21.18 49.61
N LEU A 32 -3.35 21.49 49.69
CA LEU A 32 -4.26 21.28 48.58
C LEU A 32 -3.87 22.14 47.37
N ARG A 33 -3.55 23.42 47.58
CA ARG A 33 -3.10 24.33 46.52
C ARG A 33 -1.80 23.85 45.86
N ALA A 34 -0.84 23.34 46.64
CA ALA A 34 0.38 22.75 46.11
C ALA A 34 0.09 21.56 45.19
N ARG A 35 -0.76 20.62 45.64
CA ARG A 35 -1.18 19.47 44.82
C ARG A 35 -1.94 19.88 43.56
N VAL A 36 -2.78 20.90 43.63
CA VAL A 36 -3.50 21.43 42.46
C VAL A 36 -2.54 22.04 41.45
N LEU A 37 -1.53 22.80 41.89
CA LEU A 37 -0.53 23.38 41.00
C LEU A 37 0.34 22.33 40.34
N GLU A 38 0.78 21.33 41.10
CA GLU A 38 1.56 20.19 40.59
C GLU A 38 0.75 19.39 39.57
N SER A 39 -0.49 19.01 39.92
CA SER A 39 -1.39 18.31 39.02
C SER A 39 -1.72 19.13 37.76
N SER A 40 -1.89 20.45 37.88
CA SER A 40 -2.12 21.33 36.73
C SER A 40 -0.91 21.34 35.78
N ALA A 41 0.31 21.35 36.31
CA ALA A 41 1.52 21.26 35.49
C ALA A 41 1.64 19.91 34.77
N GLU A 42 1.32 18.80 35.45
CA GLU A 42 1.29 17.48 34.82
C GLU A 42 0.21 17.36 33.75
N VAL A 43 -1.00 17.89 34.01
CA VAL A 43 -2.10 17.91 33.03
C VAL A 43 -1.68 18.67 31.78
N LYS A 44 -1.02 19.83 31.94
CA LYS A 44 -0.55 20.63 30.81
C LYS A 44 0.48 19.88 29.96
N ARG A 45 1.44 19.19 30.59
CA ARG A 45 2.41 18.34 29.87
C ARG A 45 1.74 17.20 29.12
N ARG A 46 0.73 16.56 29.74
CA ARG A 46 -0.05 15.50 29.08
C ARG A 46 -0.86 16.04 27.91
N GLU A 47 -1.45 17.22 28.06
CA GLU A 47 -2.20 17.91 27.01
C GLU A 47 -1.31 18.24 25.81
N ASP A 48 -0.10 18.79 26.04
CA ASP A 48 0.88 19.06 24.99
C ASP A 48 1.27 17.77 24.23
N SER A 49 1.50 16.68 24.96
CA SER A 49 1.80 15.37 24.35
C SER A 49 0.63 14.81 23.53
N ILE A 50 -0.60 14.96 24.02
CA ILE A 50 -1.81 14.58 23.28
C ILE A 50 -1.95 15.42 22.00
N MET A 51 -1.62 16.71 22.05
CA MET A 51 -1.68 17.59 20.89
C MET A 51 -0.64 17.18 19.81
N ASP A 52 0.60 16.87 20.22
CA ASP A 52 1.62 16.35 19.31
C ASP A 52 1.18 15.00 18.67
N MET A 53 0.67 14.08 19.47
CA MET A 53 0.15 12.80 18.98
C MET A 53 -1.01 13.01 18.00
N LYS A 54 -1.94 13.93 18.29
CA LYS A 54 -3.05 14.27 17.39
C LYS A 54 -2.55 14.79 16.04
N ASN A 55 -1.53 15.65 16.04
CA ASN A 55 -0.91 16.17 14.82
C ASN A 55 -0.24 15.04 14.01
N LYS A 56 0.46 14.10 14.67
CA LYS A 56 1.05 12.93 14.02
C LYS A 56 -0.01 12.01 13.41
N ILE A 57 -1.10 11.75 14.13
CA ILE A 57 -2.23 10.96 13.64
C ILE A 57 -2.86 11.63 12.40
N GLN A 58 -3.02 12.95 12.40
CA GLN A 58 -3.57 13.67 11.26
C GLN A 58 -2.67 13.57 10.02
N LYS A 59 -1.34 13.71 10.19
CA LYS A 59 -0.38 13.52 9.10
C LYS A 59 -0.40 12.10 8.54
N LEU A 60 -0.43 11.10 9.42
CA LEU A 60 -0.53 9.70 9.03
C LEU A 60 -1.82 9.43 8.27
N LYS A 61 -2.95 9.95 8.74
CA LYS A 61 -4.24 9.83 8.05
C LYS A 61 -4.17 10.39 6.63
N SER A 62 -3.64 11.61 6.46
CA SER A 62 -3.45 12.20 5.14
C SER A 62 -2.54 11.37 4.23
N THR A 63 -1.51 10.73 4.78
CA THR A 63 -0.60 9.85 4.01
C THR A 63 -1.31 8.56 3.58
N VAL A 64 -2.12 7.97 4.46
CA VAL A 64 -2.91 6.79 4.15
C VAL A 64 -3.93 7.09 3.05
N ASP A 65 -4.60 8.25 3.13
CA ASP A 65 -5.56 8.68 2.11
C ASP A 65 -4.88 8.85 0.73
N ASP A 66 -3.71 9.49 0.67
CA ASP A 66 -2.90 9.66 -0.55
C ASP A 66 -2.42 8.31 -1.13
N VAL A 67 -1.92 7.42 -0.28
CA VAL A 67 -1.48 6.08 -0.71
C VAL A 67 -2.66 5.25 -1.22
N ASN A 68 -3.85 5.39 -0.62
CA ASN A 68 -5.03 4.68 -1.07
C ASN A 68 -5.50 5.16 -2.46
N VAL A 69 -5.45 6.47 -2.71
CA VAL A 69 -5.73 7.02 -4.06
C VAL A 69 -4.73 6.45 -5.08
N LYS A 70 -3.43 6.51 -4.79
CA LYS A 70 -2.38 5.95 -5.66
C LYS A 70 -2.55 4.45 -5.91
N LEU A 71 -2.97 3.70 -4.90
CA LEU A 71 -3.26 2.28 -5.03
C LEU A 71 -4.41 2.02 -6.01
N GLU A 72 -5.50 2.77 -5.91
CA GLU A 72 -6.64 2.64 -6.80
C GLU A 72 -6.29 3.04 -8.24
N ASP A 73 -5.47 4.06 -8.43
CA ASP A 73 -4.98 4.45 -9.77
C ASP A 73 -4.08 3.36 -10.38
N LEU A 74 -3.14 2.81 -9.60
CA LEU A 74 -2.29 1.70 -10.05
C LEU A 74 -3.09 0.43 -10.36
N LYS A 75 -4.16 0.15 -9.62
CA LYS A 75 -5.05 -0.97 -9.93
C LYS A 75 -5.76 -0.78 -11.27
N LYS A 76 -6.25 0.44 -11.56
CA LYS A 76 -6.86 0.76 -12.85
C LYS A 76 -5.85 0.62 -13.99
N GLU A 77 -4.66 1.20 -13.84
CA GLU A 77 -3.60 1.11 -14.84
C GLU A 77 -3.19 -0.35 -15.09
N LYS A 78 -3.07 -1.15 -14.03
CA LYS A 78 -2.81 -2.59 -14.16
C LYS A 78 -3.91 -3.30 -14.94
N ALA A 79 -5.18 -3.04 -14.62
CA ALA A 79 -6.30 -3.66 -15.31
C ALA A 79 -6.38 -3.25 -16.80
N GLU A 80 -6.07 -2.00 -17.13
CA GLU A 80 -5.99 -1.52 -18.51
C GLU A 80 -4.84 -2.19 -19.27
N LYS A 81 -3.66 -2.28 -18.66
CA LYS A 81 -2.51 -2.99 -19.27
C LYS A 81 -2.78 -4.47 -19.46
N GLU A 82 -3.42 -5.13 -18.50
CA GLU A 82 -3.76 -6.55 -18.59
C GLU A 82 -4.78 -6.83 -19.72
N LYS A 83 -5.76 -5.93 -19.90
CA LYS A 83 -6.66 -5.97 -21.07
C LYS A 83 -5.90 -5.74 -22.38
N ALA A 84 -5.04 -4.73 -22.45
CA ALA A 84 -4.27 -4.45 -23.65
C ALA A 84 -3.36 -5.61 -24.04
N VAL A 85 -2.77 -6.31 -23.06
CA VAL A 85 -1.98 -7.52 -23.29
C VAL A 85 -2.86 -8.66 -23.81
N GLN A 86 -4.02 -8.91 -23.20
CA GLN A 86 -4.96 -9.94 -23.69
C GLN A 86 -5.43 -9.66 -25.12
N GLU A 87 -5.77 -8.41 -25.44
CA GLU A 87 -6.16 -8.00 -26.78
C GLU A 87 -5.01 -8.24 -27.77
N ALA A 88 -3.79 -7.80 -27.44
CA ALA A 88 -2.62 -8.01 -28.30
C ALA A 88 -2.26 -9.50 -28.53
N GLU A 89 -2.44 -10.35 -27.51
CA GLU A 89 -2.20 -11.80 -27.64
C GLU A 89 -3.25 -12.50 -28.51
N THR A 90 -4.51 -12.06 -28.44
CA THR A 90 -5.62 -12.78 -29.07
C THR A 90 -5.89 -12.35 -30.52
N THR A 91 -5.78 -11.07 -30.87
CA THR A 91 -6.26 -10.61 -32.19
C THR A 91 -5.20 -10.66 -33.28
N ASP A 92 -3.97 -10.27 -32.97
CA ASP A 92 -3.00 -9.99 -34.03
C ASP A 92 -2.06 -11.16 -34.30
N HIS A 93 -1.67 -11.88 -33.25
CA HIS A 93 -0.67 -12.93 -33.38
C HIS A 93 -1.22 -14.23 -33.97
N GLU A 94 -2.42 -14.64 -33.58
CA GLU A 94 -2.99 -15.93 -34.03
C GLU A 94 -3.47 -15.87 -35.48
N ALA A 95 -4.18 -14.81 -35.87
CA ALA A 95 -4.66 -14.62 -37.24
C ALA A 95 -3.51 -14.45 -38.23
N ALA A 96 -2.49 -13.66 -37.88
CA ALA A 96 -1.29 -13.51 -38.72
C ALA A 96 -0.51 -14.83 -38.87
N LYS A 97 -0.38 -15.60 -37.77
CA LYS A 97 0.29 -16.89 -37.79
C LYS A 97 -0.44 -17.91 -38.66
N ASN A 98 -1.77 -17.99 -38.54
CA ASN A 98 -2.57 -18.92 -39.34
C ASN A 98 -2.50 -18.57 -40.83
N LYS A 99 -2.62 -17.29 -41.18
CA LYS A 99 -2.48 -16.84 -42.58
C LYS A 99 -1.09 -17.14 -43.15
N ALA A 100 -0.03 -16.85 -42.39
CA ALA A 100 1.33 -17.18 -42.79
C ALA A 100 1.52 -18.70 -42.98
N GLN A 101 0.93 -19.52 -42.11
CA GLN A 101 1.00 -20.98 -42.19
C GLN A 101 0.27 -21.52 -43.43
N GLU A 102 -0.89 -20.95 -43.79
CA GLU A 102 -1.60 -21.28 -45.03
C GLU A 102 -0.81 -20.91 -46.28
N GLU A 103 -0.24 -19.69 -46.32
CA GLU A 103 0.58 -19.22 -47.44
C GLU A 103 1.82 -20.11 -47.64
N ILE A 104 2.52 -20.46 -46.55
CA ILE A 104 3.66 -21.40 -46.60
C ILE A 104 3.22 -22.77 -47.13
N GLY A 105 2.08 -23.30 -46.67
CA GLY A 105 1.56 -24.59 -47.13
C GLY A 105 1.21 -24.58 -48.63
N SER A 106 0.60 -23.50 -49.11
CA SER A 106 0.26 -23.30 -50.52
C SER A 106 1.52 -23.20 -51.39
N LEU A 107 2.48 -22.37 -50.98
CA LEU A 107 3.76 -22.21 -51.68
C LEU A 107 4.53 -23.53 -51.73
N LYS A 108 4.54 -24.32 -50.65
CA LYS A 108 5.20 -25.63 -50.61
C LYS A 108 4.60 -26.61 -51.62
N LYS A 109 3.27 -26.66 -51.76
CA LYS A 109 2.60 -27.47 -52.79
C LYS A 109 2.95 -27.01 -54.19
N GLN A 110 2.98 -25.70 -54.41
CA GLN A 110 3.28 -25.11 -55.71
C GLN A 110 4.73 -25.37 -56.14
N ILE A 111 5.67 -25.33 -55.19
CA ILE A 111 7.08 -25.70 -55.41
C ILE A 111 7.17 -27.18 -55.78
N LEU A 112 6.52 -28.07 -55.04
CA LEU A 112 6.58 -29.51 -55.29
C LEU A 112 6.00 -29.89 -56.67
N GLU A 113 4.90 -29.26 -57.09
CA GLU A 113 4.34 -29.46 -58.42
C GLU A 113 5.26 -28.94 -59.53
N ARG A 114 5.92 -27.79 -59.28
CA ARG A 114 6.93 -27.25 -60.20
C ARG A 114 8.17 -28.15 -60.29
N GLU A 115 8.68 -28.65 -59.18
CA GLU A 115 9.79 -29.61 -59.14
C GLU A 115 9.47 -30.86 -59.93
N LYS A 116 8.27 -31.42 -59.74
CA LYS A 116 7.78 -32.57 -60.52
C LYS A 116 7.72 -32.27 -62.02
N THR A 117 7.21 -31.09 -62.38
CA THR A 117 7.14 -30.65 -63.78
C THR A 117 8.53 -30.46 -64.38
N ILE A 118 9.46 -29.82 -63.65
CA ILE A 118 10.85 -29.62 -64.07
C ILE A 118 11.53 -30.97 -64.28
N CYS A 119 11.37 -31.90 -63.35
CA CYS A 119 11.96 -33.24 -63.45
C CYS A 119 11.36 -34.08 -64.58
N ALA A 120 10.08 -33.90 -64.92
CA ALA A 120 9.48 -34.56 -66.09
C ALA A 120 10.05 -34.07 -67.43
N HIS A 121 10.53 -32.83 -67.49
CA HIS A 121 11.16 -32.24 -68.68
C HIS A 121 12.69 -32.29 -68.64
N ALA A 122 13.29 -32.84 -67.58
CA ALA A 122 14.73 -32.90 -67.41
C ALA A 122 15.34 -34.01 -68.26
N ASP A 123 16.43 -33.68 -68.96
CA ASP A 123 17.21 -34.66 -69.72
C ASP A 123 18.03 -35.54 -68.77
N MET A 124 17.52 -36.73 -68.48
CA MET A 124 18.13 -37.70 -67.55
C MET A 124 19.45 -38.30 -68.06
N THR A 125 19.92 -37.94 -69.26
CA THR A 125 21.26 -38.27 -69.75
C THR A 125 22.35 -37.37 -69.16
N LYS A 126 21.98 -36.22 -68.59
CA LYS A 126 22.89 -35.34 -67.84
C LYS A 126 22.96 -35.75 -66.37
N GLU A 127 24.19 -35.85 -65.86
CA GLU A 127 24.45 -36.31 -64.49
C GLU A 127 23.80 -35.41 -63.42
N ASP A 128 23.71 -34.11 -63.68
CA ASP A 128 23.11 -33.12 -62.77
C ASP A 128 21.59 -33.27 -62.63
N ALA A 129 20.90 -33.58 -63.74
CA ALA A 129 19.46 -33.86 -63.72
C ALA A 129 19.15 -35.14 -62.94
N ARG A 130 20.00 -36.17 -63.08
CA ARG A 130 19.91 -37.40 -62.30
C ARG A 130 20.11 -37.17 -60.79
N LYS A 131 21.04 -36.30 -60.40
CA LYS A 131 21.27 -35.96 -58.98
C LYS A 131 20.11 -35.16 -58.38
N LEU A 132 19.56 -34.19 -59.11
CA LEU A 132 18.50 -33.31 -58.60
C LEU A 132 17.11 -33.97 -58.57
N CYS A 133 16.79 -34.81 -59.54
CA CYS A 133 15.47 -35.44 -59.67
C CYS A 133 15.41 -36.89 -59.13
N GLY A 134 16.57 -37.51 -58.88
CA GLY A 134 16.68 -38.92 -58.49
C GLY A 134 16.35 -39.22 -57.02
N GLU A 135 16.28 -38.23 -56.13
CA GLU A 135 15.90 -38.42 -54.72
C GLU A 135 14.38 -38.34 -54.47
N SER A 136 13.56 -38.18 -55.51
CA SER A 136 12.10 -38.04 -55.37
C SER A 136 11.30 -39.35 -55.23
N ALA A 137 11.89 -40.40 -54.65
CA ALA A 137 11.16 -41.61 -54.28
C ALA A 137 10.81 -41.58 -52.78
N PRO A 138 9.52 -41.60 -52.39
CA PRO A 138 9.15 -41.67 -50.97
C PRO A 138 9.49 -43.07 -50.41
N PRO A 139 10.08 -43.19 -49.20
CA PRO A 139 10.06 -44.46 -48.49
C PRO A 139 8.63 -44.79 -48.05
N GLN A 140 8.21 -46.02 -48.34
CA GLN A 140 6.95 -46.64 -47.94
C GLN A 140 6.79 -46.70 -46.42
#